data_AF-A0A354Z1V5-F1
#
_entry.id   AF-A0A354Z1V5-F1
#
_cell.length_a   1.000
_cell.length_b   1.000
_cell.length_c   1.000
_cell.angle_alpha   90.00
_cell.angle_beta   90.00
_cell.angle_gamma   90.00
#
_symmetry.space_group_name_H-M   'P 1'
#
loop_
_entity.id
_entity.type
_entity.pdbx_description
1 polymer ?
#
loop_
_entity_poly.entity_id
_entity_poly.type
_entity_poly.pdbx_seq_one_letter_code
_entity_poly.pdbx_strand_id
1 'polypeptide(L)'
;GPSHDRLARGLIDREHGRLAAAIGHFRSALADLDHDPALRRLAQRWLGTSLIEAGEHRQAAELYTAAVAADPEFADAWFGLGLIASETGERLDQGVTALHRYLRFPPRPGRPGPEQAHFRLGLIYGHMAFAEQARNQLQLALALDPDLDEAHQALDRL
;
A
#
# COMPACT_ATOMS: atom_id res chain seq x y z
N GLY A 1 -24.46 -9.72 4.27
CA GLY A 1 -25.20 -8.67 3.53
C GLY A 1 -24.59 -8.47 2.15
N PRO A 2 -25.24 -7.69 1.26
CA PRO A 2 -24.80 -7.49 -0.12
C PRO A 2 -23.31 -7.08 -0.25
N SER A 3 -22.83 -6.18 0.61
CA SER A 3 -21.44 -5.72 0.59
C SER A 3 -20.44 -6.84 0.94
N HIS A 4 -20.79 -7.77 1.82
CA HIS A 4 -19.96 -8.94 2.13
C HIS A 4 -19.87 -9.91 0.95
N ASP A 5 -20.99 -10.18 0.26
CA ASP A 5 -21.01 -11.04 -0.93
C ASP A 5 -20.15 -10.44 -2.05
N ARG A 6 -20.29 -9.13 -2.29
CA ARG A 6 -19.45 -8.42 -3.27
C ARG A 6 -17.97 -8.47 -2.90
N LEU A 7 -17.60 -8.30 -1.63
CA LEU A 7 -16.20 -8.47 -1.20
C LEU A 7 -15.68 -9.88 -1.48
N ALA A 8 -16.46 -10.92 -1.15
CA ALA A 8 -16.07 -12.30 -1.39
C ALA A 8 -15.87 -12.57 -2.89
N ARG A 9 -16.78 -12.11 -3.75
CA ARG A 9 -16.63 -12.22 -5.20
C ARG A 9 -15.40 -11.47 -5.72
N GLY A 10 -15.15 -10.28 -5.20
CA GLY A 10 -13.95 -9.51 -5.56
C GLY A 10 -12.66 -10.24 -5.21
N LEU A 11 -12.61 -10.89 -4.05
CA LEU A 11 -11.47 -11.71 -3.64
C LEU A 11 -11.27 -12.93 -4.55
N ILE A 12 -12.36 -13.63 -4.88
CA ILE A 12 -12.33 -14.76 -5.82
C ILE A 12 -11.81 -14.31 -7.18
N ASP A 13 -12.31 -13.20 -7.72
CA ASP A 13 -11.86 -12.69 -9.02
C ASP A 13 -10.38 -12.31 -9.01
N ARG A 14 -9.92 -11.66 -7.93
CA ARG A 14 -8.52 -11.30 -7.73
C ARG A 14 -7.61 -12.53 -7.68
N GLU A 15 -8.00 -13.58 -6.96
CA GLU A 15 -7.26 -14.84 -6.88
C GLU A 15 -7.10 -15.50 -8.27
N HIS A 16 -8.10 -15.36 -9.13
CA HIS A 16 -8.05 -15.84 -10.52
C HIS A 16 -7.44 -14.83 -11.50
N GLY A 17 -6.82 -13.74 -11.04
CA GLY A 17 -6.21 -12.71 -11.89
C GLY A 17 -7.19 -11.83 -12.66
N ARG A 18 -8.50 -11.91 -12.38
CA ARG A 18 -9.54 -11.08 -13.01
C ARG A 18 -9.63 -9.71 -12.32
N LEU A 19 -8.55 -8.95 -12.36
CA LEU A 19 -8.40 -7.68 -11.63
C LEU A 19 -9.52 -6.68 -11.93
N ALA A 20 -9.93 -6.53 -13.19
CA ALA A 20 -11.01 -5.61 -13.57
C ALA A 20 -12.36 -5.97 -12.91
N ALA A 21 -12.70 -7.26 -12.87
CA ALA A 21 -13.91 -7.74 -12.21
C ALA A 21 -13.81 -7.56 -10.68
N ALA A 22 -12.65 -7.87 -10.10
CA ALA A 22 -12.38 -7.66 -8.69
C ALA A 22 -12.57 -6.19 -8.28
N ILE A 23 -11.99 -5.26 -9.03
CA ILE A 23 -12.14 -3.81 -8.83
C ILE A 23 -13.62 -3.41 -8.88
N GLY A 24 -14.39 -3.91 -9.86
CA GLY A 24 -15.82 -3.65 -9.96
C GLY A 24 -16.61 -4.12 -8.74
N HIS A 25 -16.30 -5.32 -8.24
CA HIS A 25 -16.89 -5.88 -7.04
C HIS A 25 -16.54 -5.07 -5.78
N PHE A 26 -15.28 -4.68 -5.59
CA PHE A 26 -14.87 -3.90 -4.42
C PHE A 26 -15.44 -2.47 -4.42
N ARG A 27 -15.52 -1.82 -5.58
CA ARG A 27 -16.20 -0.51 -5.73
C ARG A 27 -17.67 -0.60 -5.34
N SER A 28 -18.35 -1.61 -5.87
CA SER A 28 -19.76 -1.82 -5.60
C SER A 28 -19.99 -2.16 -4.13
N ALA A 29 -19.10 -2.95 -3.51
CA ALA A 29 -19.13 -3.17 -2.07
C ALA A 29 -19.05 -1.85 -1.33
N LEU A 30 -18.05 -1.01 -1.63
CA LEU A 30 -17.82 0.28 -0.96
C LEU A 30 -18.99 1.26 -1.10
N ALA A 31 -19.71 1.25 -2.23
CA ALA A 31 -20.88 2.08 -2.47
C ALA A 31 -22.08 1.67 -1.58
N ASP A 32 -22.23 0.38 -1.33
CA ASP A 32 -23.32 -0.20 -0.52
C ASP A 32 -22.92 -0.39 0.96
N LEU A 33 -21.76 0.11 1.39
CA LEU A 33 -21.34 -0.04 2.78
C LEU A 33 -22.04 0.97 3.67
N ASP A 34 -22.85 0.43 4.59
CA ASP A 34 -23.30 1.11 5.80
C ASP A 34 -22.10 1.64 6.62
N HIS A 35 -22.38 2.35 7.72
CA HIS A 35 -21.41 2.95 8.63
C HIS A 35 -20.50 1.94 9.39
N ASP A 36 -20.15 0.78 8.82
CA ASP A 36 -19.16 -0.16 9.34
C ASP A 36 -17.73 0.25 8.89
N PRO A 37 -16.91 0.81 9.81
CA PRO A 37 -15.58 1.28 9.46
C PRO A 37 -14.61 0.13 9.17
N ALA A 38 -14.79 -1.04 9.79
CA ALA A 38 -13.90 -2.18 9.61
C ALA A 38 -14.08 -2.78 8.21
N LEU A 39 -15.33 -2.96 7.79
CA LEU A 39 -15.64 -3.48 6.46
C LEU A 39 -15.24 -2.48 5.36
N ARG A 40 -15.37 -1.18 5.63
CA ARG A 40 -14.89 -0.10 4.74
C ARG A 40 -13.38 -0.16 4.54
N ARG A 41 -12.59 -0.28 5.62
CA ARG A 41 -11.13 -0.46 5.53
C ARG A 41 -10.77 -1.68 4.69
N LEU A 42 -11.47 -2.80 4.89
CA LEU A 42 -11.23 -4.02 4.12
C LEU A 42 -11.51 -3.81 2.62
N ALA A 43 -12.64 -3.19 2.27
CA ALA A 43 -12.98 -2.88 0.89
C ALA A 43 -11.98 -1.93 0.23
N GLN A 44 -11.59 -0.86 0.94
CA GLN A 44 -10.62 0.12 0.45
C GLN A 44 -9.23 -0.49 0.27
N ARG A 45 -8.81 -1.37 1.19
CA ARG A 45 -7.56 -2.12 1.07
C ARG A 45 -7.53 -2.96 -0.21
N TRP A 46 -8.54 -3.80 -0.42
CA TRP A 46 -8.57 -4.70 -1.57
C TRP A 46 -8.75 -3.96 -2.89
N LEU A 47 -9.58 -2.92 -2.91
CA LEU A 47 -9.72 -2.05 -4.07
C LEU A 47 -8.39 -1.38 -4.42
N GLY A 48 -7.73 -0.75 -3.45
CA GLY A 48 -6.50 -0.01 -3.69
C GLY A 48 -5.34 -0.91 -4.14
N THR A 49 -5.15 -2.07 -3.52
CA THR A 49 -4.14 -3.05 -3.94
C THR A 49 -4.42 -3.60 -5.34
N SER A 50 -5.68 -3.87 -5.67
CA SER A 50 -6.06 -4.33 -7.02
C SER A 50 -5.88 -3.23 -8.07
N LEU A 51 -6.10 -1.96 -7.71
CA LEU A 51 -5.82 -0.82 -8.58
C LEU A 51 -4.31 -0.66 -8.84
N ILE A 52 -3.47 -0.83 -7.81
CA ILE A 52 -2.01 -0.80 -7.96
C ILE A 52 -1.55 -1.93 -8.88
N GLU A 53 -2.00 -3.17 -8.65
CA GLU A 53 -1.66 -4.32 -9.51
C GLU A 53 -2.14 -4.15 -10.96
N ALA A 54 -3.21 -3.40 -11.18
CA ALA A 54 -3.71 -3.05 -12.52
C ALA A 54 -2.97 -1.84 -13.15
N GLY A 55 -2.00 -1.23 -12.47
CA GLY A 55 -1.30 -0.02 -12.92
C GLY A 55 -2.10 1.27 -12.79
N GLU A 56 -3.28 1.22 -12.16
CA GLU A 56 -4.20 2.34 -11.95
C GLU A 56 -3.80 3.20 -10.75
N HIS A 57 -2.51 3.57 -10.68
CA HIS A 57 -1.87 4.24 -9.55
C HIS A 57 -2.57 5.53 -9.12
N ARG A 58 -3.04 6.35 -10.07
CA ARG A 58 -3.76 7.60 -9.77
C ARG A 58 -5.06 7.33 -9.00
N GLN A 59 -5.82 6.32 -9.43
CA GLN A 59 -7.09 5.97 -8.79
C GLN A 59 -6.85 5.36 -7.40
N ALA A 60 -5.79 4.57 -7.24
CA ALA A 60 -5.38 4.04 -5.95
C ALA A 60 -4.94 5.16 -4.99
N ALA A 61 -4.18 6.15 -5.48
CA ALA A 61 -3.72 7.28 -4.69
C ALA A 61 -4.91 8.14 -4.21
N GLU A 62 -5.87 8.44 -5.09
CA GLU A 62 -7.10 9.16 -4.74
C GLU A 62 -7.91 8.40 -3.66
N LEU A 63 -8.07 7.09 -3.83
CA LEU A 63 -8.75 6.24 -2.85
C LEU A 63 -8.07 6.28 -1.48
N TYR A 64 -6.75 6.05 -1.42
CA TYR A 64 -6.05 6.01 -0.14
C TYR A 64 -5.90 7.40 0.49
N THR A 65 -5.76 8.46 -0.30
CA THR A 65 -5.77 9.85 0.20
C THR A 65 -7.10 10.16 0.87
N ALA A 66 -8.22 9.81 0.24
CA ALA A 66 -9.55 9.98 0.85
C ALA A 66 -9.71 9.11 2.10
N ALA A 67 -9.18 7.88 2.08
CA ALA A 67 -9.27 6.95 3.20
C ALA A 67 -8.52 7.45 4.43
N VAL A 68 -7.29 7.95 4.28
CA VAL A 68 -6.52 8.50 5.42
C VAL A 68 -7.05 9.84 5.93
N ALA A 69 -7.71 10.62 5.07
CA ALA A 69 -8.38 11.85 5.47
C ALA A 69 -9.62 11.57 6.34
N ALA A 70 -10.40 10.54 5.98
CA ALA A 70 -11.56 10.11 6.75
C ALA A 70 -11.18 9.34 8.01
N ASP A 71 -10.09 8.56 7.95
CA ASP A 71 -9.63 7.69 9.03
C ASP A 71 -8.09 7.67 9.10
N PRO A 72 -7.51 8.60 9.88
CA PRO A 72 -6.06 8.69 10.04
C PRO A 72 -5.40 7.47 10.68
N GLU A 73 -6.18 6.53 11.24
CA GLU A 73 -5.70 5.30 11.86
C GLU A 73 -5.71 4.10 10.88
N PHE A 74 -6.07 4.32 9.62
CA PHE A 74 -6.06 3.29 8.59
C PHE A 74 -4.64 3.06 8.03
N ALA A 75 -3.84 2.28 8.77
CA ALA A 75 -2.44 1.99 8.42
C ALA A 75 -2.25 1.44 7.00
N ASP A 76 -3.10 0.52 6.50
CA ASP A 76 -2.91 -0.07 5.17
C ASP A 76 -3.00 0.99 4.06
N ALA A 77 -3.80 2.06 4.25
CA ALA A 77 -3.86 3.17 3.30
C ALA A 77 -2.60 4.05 3.34
N TRP A 78 -2.01 4.27 4.52
CA TRP A 78 -0.71 4.94 4.64
C TRP A 78 0.39 4.14 3.93
N PHE A 79 0.42 2.82 4.10
CA PHE A 79 1.36 1.98 3.34
C PHE A 79 1.10 2.07 1.83
N GLY A 80 -0.18 2.00 1.41
CA GLY A 80 -0.57 2.10 0.00
C GLY A 80 -0.09 3.38 -0.69
N LEU A 81 -0.16 4.54 -0.01
CA LEU A 81 0.37 5.79 -0.55
C LEU A 81 1.91 5.75 -0.72
N GLY A 82 2.61 5.13 0.24
CA GLY A 82 4.05 4.90 0.15
C GLY A 82 4.45 3.95 -0.97
N LEU A 83 3.70 2.85 -1.12
CA LEU A 83 3.88 1.86 -2.18
C LEU A 83 3.78 2.54 -3.55
N ILE A 84 2.69 3.29 -3.78
CA ILE A 84 2.47 4.03 -5.03
C ILE A 84 3.64 4.98 -5.31
N ALA A 85 4.04 5.79 -4.33
CA ALA A 85 5.14 6.74 -4.51
C ALA A 85 6.47 6.04 -4.86
N SER A 86 6.74 4.88 -4.26
CA SER A 86 7.95 4.10 -4.55
C SER A 86 7.96 3.48 -5.95
N GLU A 87 6.78 3.10 -6.47
CA GLU A 87 6.64 2.48 -7.80
C GLU A 87 6.62 3.51 -8.92
N THR A 88 5.96 4.66 -8.71
CA THR A 88 5.78 5.67 -9.76
C THR A 88 6.86 6.74 -9.78
N GLY A 89 7.56 6.96 -8.66
CA GLY A 89 8.45 8.10 -8.51
C GLY A 89 7.71 9.44 -8.33
N GLU A 90 6.38 9.42 -8.17
CA GLU A 90 5.55 10.61 -8.01
C GLU A 90 5.20 10.87 -6.54
N ARG A 91 4.93 12.13 -6.19
CA ARG A 91 4.48 12.54 -4.84
C ARG A 91 5.40 12.03 -3.73
N LEU A 92 6.71 12.01 -4.00
CA LEU A 92 7.73 11.40 -3.16
C LEU A 92 7.67 11.88 -1.70
N ASP A 93 7.54 13.19 -1.46
CA ASP A 93 7.42 13.75 -0.09
C ASP A 93 6.18 13.22 0.67
N GLN A 94 5.06 13.04 -0.05
CA GLN A 94 3.84 12.48 0.53
C GLN A 94 4.04 10.99 0.83
N GLY A 95 4.73 10.26 -0.04
CA GLY A 95 5.12 8.87 0.18
C GLY A 95 6.00 8.67 1.42
N VAL A 96 7.04 9.52 1.59
CA VAL A 96 7.89 9.52 2.79
C VAL A 96 7.06 9.75 4.05
N THR A 97 6.22 10.79 4.05
CA THR A 97 5.32 11.11 5.17
C THR A 97 4.40 9.94 5.50
N ALA A 98 3.84 9.31 4.47
CA ALA A 98 2.91 8.19 4.62
C ALA A 98 3.59 6.95 5.22
N LEU A 99 4.78 6.58 4.76
CA LEU A 99 5.52 5.44 5.32
C LEU A 99 6.02 5.69 6.74
N HIS A 100 6.42 6.92 7.07
CA HIS A 100 6.73 7.26 8.46
C HIS A 100 5.48 7.18 9.35
N ARG A 101 4.31 7.63 8.86
CA ARG A 101 3.04 7.45 9.58
C ARG A 101 2.69 5.98 9.75
N TYR A 102 2.92 5.16 8.73
CA TYR A 102 2.74 3.72 8.77
C TYR A 102 3.60 3.02 9.83
N LEU A 103 4.88 3.37 9.91
CA LEU A 103 5.83 2.82 10.88
C LEU A 103 5.48 3.13 12.34
N ARG A 104 4.55 4.05 12.61
CA ARG A 104 4.04 4.34 13.97
C ARG A 104 2.96 3.36 14.44
N PHE A 105 2.40 2.54 13.55
CA PHE A 105 1.41 1.54 13.92
C PHE A 105 2.08 0.25 14.40
N PRO A 106 1.51 -0.44 15.40
CA PRO A 106 2.05 -1.72 15.85
C PRO A 106 1.97 -2.76 14.71
N PRO A 107 3.00 -3.63 14.58
CA PRO A 107 2.97 -4.76 13.64
C PRO A 107 1.73 -5.64 13.85
N ARG A 108 1.16 -6.16 12.76
CA ARG A 108 0.02 -7.08 12.78
C ARG A 108 0.15 -8.14 11.69
N PRO A 109 -0.26 -9.39 11.95
CA PRO A 109 -0.32 -10.42 10.92
C PRO A 109 -1.16 -10.00 9.72
N GLY A 110 -0.73 -10.36 8.51
CA GLY A 110 -1.43 -10.05 7.26
C GLY A 110 -1.33 -8.58 6.82
N ARG A 111 -0.43 -7.80 7.40
CA ARG A 111 -0.07 -6.44 6.97
C ARG A 111 1.44 -6.44 6.64
N PRO A 112 1.92 -5.64 5.67
CA PRO A 112 3.36 -5.53 5.38
C PRO A 112 4.16 -5.20 6.65
N GLY A 113 5.31 -5.83 6.87
CA GLY A 113 6.10 -5.52 8.04
C GLY A 113 6.88 -4.19 7.90
N PRO A 114 7.56 -3.76 8.97
CA PRO A 114 8.42 -2.57 8.93
C PRO A 114 9.55 -2.68 7.91
N GLU A 115 10.07 -3.88 7.65
CA GLU A 115 11.08 -4.16 6.63
C GLU A 115 10.63 -3.69 5.24
N GLN A 116 9.38 -4.00 4.87
CA GLN A 116 8.80 -3.56 3.61
C GLN A 116 8.64 -2.03 3.56
N ALA A 117 8.25 -1.40 4.66
CA ALA A 117 8.12 0.06 4.70
C ALA A 117 9.48 0.77 4.57
N HIS A 118 10.52 0.25 5.22
CA HIS A 118 11.89 0.75 5.07
C HIS A 118 12.44 0.53 3.65
N PHE A 119 12.18 -0.63 3.04
CA PHE A 119 12.53 -0.88 1.65
C PHE A 119 11.89 0.16 0.71
N ARG A 120 10.59 0.42 0.86
CA ARG A 120 9.87 1.42 0.06
C ARG A 120 10.39 2.84 0.28
N LEU A 121 10.73 3.22 1.52
CA LEU A 121 11.41 4.49 1.83
C LEU A 121 12.76 4.59 1.10
N GLY A 122 13.53 3.50 1.05
CA GLY A 122 14.78 3.43 0.31
C GLY A 122 14.60 3.74 -1.18
N LEU A 123 13.61 3.12 -1.82
CA LEU A 123 13.28 3.39 -3.23
C LEU A 123 12.85 4.85 -3.46
N ILE A 124 12.00 5.39 -2.58
CA ILE A 124 11.54 6.79 -2.66
C ILE A 124 12.72 7.76 -2.56
N TYR A 125 13.64 7.55 -1.62
CA TYR A 125 14.84 8.38 -1.51
C TYR A 125 15.79 8.21 -2.71
N GLY A 126 15.84 7.02 -3.32
CA GLY A 126 16.52 6.79 -4.58
C GLY A 126 15.96 7.66 -5.72
N HIS A 127 14.62 7.70 -5.87
CA HIS A 127 13.96 8.60 -6.84
C HIS A 127 14.25 10.09 -6.57
N MET A 128 14.42 10.47 -5.30
CA MET A 128 14.80 11.83 -4.90
C MET A 128 16.31 12.14 -5.10
N ALA A 129 17.12 11.17 -5.55
CA ALA A 129 18.59 11.26 -5.59
C ALA A 129 19.25 11.51 -4.20
N PHE A 130 18.59 11.08 -3.13
CA PHE A 130 19.10 11.15 -1.76
C PHE A 130 19.78 9.83 -1.36
N ALA A 131 20.96 9.58 -1.95
CA ALA A 131 21.64 8.29 -1.89
C ALA A 131 21.95 7.80 -0.46
N GLU A 132 22.39 8.68 0.44
CA GLU A 132 22.68 8.28 1.82
C GLU A 132 21.41 7.89 2.59
N GLN A 133 20.32 8.65 2.43
CA GLN A 133 19.03 8.30 3.02
C GLN A 133 18.48 7.00 2.45
N ALA A 134 18.60 6.80 1.13
CA ALA A 134 18.20 5.56 0.48
C ALA A 134 18.96 4.36 1.05
N ARG A 135 20.30 4.44 1.11
CA ARG A 135 21.15 3.40 1.69
C ARG A 135 20.78 3.08 3.13
N ASN A 136 20.60 4.11 3.97
CA ASN A 136 20.22 3.93 5.37
C ASN A 136 18.89 3.18 5.52
N GLN A 137 17.88 3.53 4.73
CA GLN A 137 16.58 2.87 4.80
C GLN A 137 16.63 1.42 4.30
N LEU A 138 17.36 1.13 3.23
CA LEU A 138 17.53 -0.24 2.73
C LEU A 138 18.32 -1.11 3.73
N GLN A 139 19.33 -0.55 4.40
CA GLN A 139 20.06 -1.24 5.46
C GLN A 139 19.16 -1.54 6.68
N LEU A 140 18.25 -0.63 7.04
CA LEU A 140 17.25 -0.89 8.08
C LEU A 140 16.28 -2.01 7.66
N ALA A 141 15.86 -2.05 6.40
CA ALA A 141 15.05 -3.14 5.87
C ALA A 141 15.75 -4.49 6.02
N LEU A 142 17.03 -4.58 5.61
CA LEU A 142 17.85 -5.78 5.70
C LEU A 142 18.22 -6.19 7.14
N ALA A 143 18.28 -5.23 8.07
CA ALA A 143 18.47 -5.53 9.49
C ALA A 143 17.24 -6.23 10.10
N LEU A 144 16.04 -5.95 9.55
CA LEU A 144 14.78 -6.57 9.98
C LEU A 144 14.49 -7.88 9.24
N ASP A 145 14.85 -7.93 7.96
CA ASP A 145 14.74 -9.11 7.11
C ASP A 145 16.00 -9.24 6.22
N PRO A 146 17.02 -10.01 6.67
CA PRO A 146 18.27 -10.19 5.92
C PRO A 146 18.11 -10.86 4.55
N ASP A 147 17.00 -11.56 4.33
CA ASP A 147 16.72 -12.33 3.11
C ASP A 147 15.85 -11.54 2.11
N LEU A 148 15.63 -10.24 2.35
CA LEU A 148 14.86 -9.37 1.45
C LEU A 148 15.68 -9.03 0.19
N ASP A 149 15.63 -9.94 -0.79
CA ASP A 149 16.37 -9.87 -2.06
C ASP A 149 16.20 -8.53 -2.79
N GLU A 150 15.00 -7.96 -2.80
CA GLU A 150 14.76 -6.69 -3.49
C GLU A 150 15.49 -5.52 -2.83
N ALA A 151 15.73 -5.58 -1.51
CA ALA A 151 16.51 -4.56 -0.79
C ALA A 151 18.02 -4.69 -1.07
N HIS A 152 18.55 -5.90 -1.18
CA HIS A 152 19.93 -6.13 -1.67
C HIS A 152 20.10 -5.58 -3.10
N GLN A 153 19.19 -5.94 -4.01
CA GLN A 153 19.24 -5.45 -5.40
C GLN A 153 19.08 -3.93 -5.50
N ALA A 154 18.34 -3.29 -4.59
CA ALA A 154 18.23 -1.84 -4.55
C ALA A 154 19.52 -1.18 -4.04
N LEU A 155 20.22 -1.78 -3.06
CA LEU A 155 21.51 -1.30 -2.58
C LEU A 155 22.60 -1.40 -3.65
N ASP A 156 22.63 -2.49 -4.41
CA ASP A 156 23.61 -2.70 -5.47
C ASP A 156 23.46 -1.69 -6.63
N ARG A 157 22.28 -1.09 -6.78
CA ARG A 157 21.94 -0.13 -7.84
C ARG A 157 22.11 1.34 -7.42
N LEU A 158 22.37 1.64 -6.15
CA LEU A 158 22.54 2.99 -5.60
C LEU A 158 23.95 3.55 -5.85
#